data_AF-A0AAU5QXZ4-F1
#
_entry.id   AF-A0AAU5QXZ4-F1
#
_cell.length_a   1.000
_cell.length_b   1.000
_cell.length_c   1.000
_cell.angle_alpha   90.00
_cell.angle_beta   90.00
_cell.angle_gamma   90.00
#
_symmetry.space_group_name_H-M   'P 1'
#
loop_
_entity.id
_entity.type
_entity.pdbx_description
1 polymer ?
#
loop_
_entity_poly.entity_id
_entity_poly.type
_entity_poly.pdbx_seq_one_letter_code
_entity_poly.pdbx_strand_id
1 'polypeptide(L)'
;MIRTDISTGMRIGLTYKPSPFPFDTAFDKESETGIVLKPRLTQINSDVKLVYGADEYREARYQVYVQCRIPGTPSGQEREVPLAGELTDTLTAGVNVRDHLTLLLHSARVMANTLDCQNKPVVPPALPASITIS
;
A
#
# COMPACT_ATOMS: atom_id res chain seq x y z
N MET A 1 13.12 -0.24 13.60
CA MET A 1 13.45 1.08 13.00
C MET A 1 14.63 0.89 12.08
N ILE A 2 14.42 0.87 10.77
CA ILE A 2 15.52 0.89 9.80
C ILE A 2 15.90 2.37 9.65
N ARG A 3 17.14 2.73 10.01
CA ARG A 3 17.65 4.10 9.88
C ARG A 3 18.31 4.29 8.52
N THR A 4 17.84 5.28 7.78
CA THR A 4 18.41 5.76 6.51
C THR A 4 19.44 6.85 6.78
N ASP A 5 20.57 6.81 6.08
CA ASP A 5 21.58 7.86 6.14
C ASP A 5 21.02 9.13 5.48
N ILE A 6 20.80 10.15 6.32
CA ILE A 6 20.11 11.40 5.96
C ILE A 6 21.02 12.30 5.09
N SER A 7 22.31 11.97 4.97
CA SER A 7 23.30 12.80 4.26
C SER A 7 23.21 12.74 2.73
N THR A 8 22.56 11.71 2.17
CA THR A 8 22.47 11.49 0.71
C THR A 8 21.06 11.64 0.12
N GLY A 9 20.02 11.80 0.95
CA GLY A 9 18.63 11.83 0.49
C GLY A 9 18.06 10.46 0.05
N MET A 10 18.85 9.39 0.17
CA MET A 10 18.44 8.03 -0.19
C MET A 10 17.72 7.36 0.99
N ARG A 11 16.52 6.83 0.75
CA ARG A 11 15.68 6.20 1.79
C ARG A 11 14.96 4.97 1.25
N ILE A 12 14.88 3.95 2.09
CA ILE A 12 13.81 2.95 2.02
C ILE A 12 12.97 3.11 3.27
N GLY A 13 11.67 3.30 3.09
CA GLY A 13 10.76 3.63 4.17
C GLY A 13 9.44 2.92 3.97
N LEU A 14 8.91 2.38 5.06
CA LEU A 14 7.59 1.77 5.11
C LEU A 14 6.78 2.48 6.20
N THR A 15 5.62 2.99 5.84
CA THR A 15 4.74 3.71 6.77
C THR A 15 3.32 3.16 6.71
N TYR A 16 2.60 3.20 7.83
CA TYR A 16 1.19 2.81 7.93
C TYR A 16 0.38 3.93 8.55
N LYS A 17 -0.77 4.24 7.96
CA LYS A 17 -1.67 5.33 8.37
C LYS A 17 -3.12 5.00 8.02
N PRO A 18 -4.10 5.68 8.65
CA PRO A 18 -5.46 5.72 8.12
C PRO A 18 -5.44 6.28 6.70
N SER A 19 -6.13 5.61 5.77
CA SER A 19 -6.27 6.06 4.40
C SER A 19 -7.13 7.33 4.35
N PRO A 20 -6.72 8.38 3.60
CA PRO A 20 -7.60 9.51 3.32
C PRO A 20 -8.68 9.18 2.28
N PHE A 21 -8.62 7.99 1.67
CA PHE A 21 -9.53 7.52 0.64
C PHE A 21 -10.34 6.30 1.12
N PRO A 22 -11.66 6.26 0.85
CA PRO A 22 -12.45 5.06 1.00
C PRO A 22 -11.89 3.89 0.18
N PHE A 23 -12.13 2.66 0.62
CA PHE A 23 -11.62 1.46 -0.01
C PHE A 23 -12.18 1.24 -1.42
N ASP A 24 -13.38 1.70 -1.71
CA ASP A 24 -14.02 1.62 -3.04
C ASP A 24 -13.57 2.70 -4.02
N THR A 25 -12.64 3.59 -3.61
CA THR A 25 -12.03 4.60 -4.49
C THR A 25 -11.51 3.96 -5.77
N ALA A 26 -11.90 4.54 -6.91
CA ALA A 26 -11.47 4.15 -8.25
C ALA A 26 -10.09 4.74 -8.56
N PHE A 27 -9.04 4.10 -8.02
CA PHE A 27 -7.64 4.49 -8.23
C PHE A 27 -7.12 4.24 -9.65
N ASP A 28 -7.91 3.67 -10.55
CA ASP A 28 -7.56 3.37 -11.94
C ASP A 28 -7.99 4.46 -12.94
N LYS A 29 -8.86 5.37 -12.51
CA LYS A 29 -9.21 6.56 -13.26
C LYS A 29 -8.16 7.62 -13.00
N GLU A 30 -7.79 8.43 -13.99
CA GLU A 30 -6.91 9.59 -13.80
C GLU A 30 -7.49 10.46 -12.68
N SER A 31 -7.01 10.23 -11.45
CA SER A 31 -7.64 10.77 -10.28
C SER A 31 -6.98 12.10 -9.98
N GLU A 32 -7.77 13.17 -9.93
CA GLU A 32 -7.41 14.49 -9.39
C GLU A 32 -6.96 14.44 -7.91
N THR A 33 -6.88 13.25 -7.30
CA THR A 33 -6.52 13.02 -5.90
C THR A 33 -5.03 13.23 -5.59
N GLY A 34 -4.18 13.41 -6.60
CA GLY A 34 -2.89 14.12 -6.48
C GLY A 34 -1.72 13.39 -5.81
N ILE A 35 -1.83 12.12 -5.40
CA ILE A 35 -0.72 11.42 -4.70
C ILE A 35 0.17 10.59 -5.64
N VAL A 36 -0.41 9.97 -6.67
CA VAL A 36 0.31 9.18 -7.68
C VAL A 36 -0.21 9.62 -9.04
N LEU A 37 0.70 9.95 -9.97
CA LEU A 37 0.38 10.24 -11.36
C LEU A 37 0.15 8.92 -12.11
N LYS A 38 -0.98 8.83 -12.82
CA LYS A 38 -1.39 7.63 -13.59
C LYS A 38 -1.24 6.32 -12.77
N PRO A 39 -1.93 6.24 -11.62
CA PRO A 39 -1.88 5.08 -10.74
C PRO A 39 -2.29 3.81 -11.47
N ARG A 40 -1.54 2.73 -11.21
CA ARG A 40 -1.91 1.36 -11.60
C ARG A 40 -2.50 0.67 -10.39
N LEU A 41 -3.73 0.18 -10.55
CA LEU A 41 -4.45 -0.56 -9.53
C LEU A 41 -4.34 -2.07 -9.80
N THR A 42 -3.97 -2.80 -8.77
CA THR A 42 -4.02 -4.26 -8.73
C THR A 42 -4.89 -4.69 -7.57
N GLN A 43 -6.07 -5.23 -7.87
CA GLN A 43 -6.93 -5.82 -6.85
C GLN A 43 -6.45 -7.24 -6.53
N ILE A 44 -6.05 -7.47 -5.28
CA ILE A 44 -5.57 -8.79 -4.82
C ILE A 44 -6.75 -9.71 -4.53
N ASN A 45 -7.74 -9.18 -3.80
CA ASN A 45 -8.99 -9.85 -3.45
C ASN A 45 -10.00 -8.77 -2.97
N SER A 46 -11.03 -9.16 -2.22
CA SER A 46 -12.01 -8.22 -1.65
C SER A 46 -11.42 -7.31 -0.57
N ASP A 47 -10.36 -7.72 0.10
CA ASP A 47 -9.87 -7.07 1.33
C ASP A 47 -8.61 -6.25 1.10
N VAL A 48 -7.91 -6.48 -0.01
CA VAL A 48 -6.60 -5.90 -0.31
C VAL A 48 -6.52 -5.37 -1.73
N LYS A 49 -6.04 -4.12 -1.85
CA LYS A 49 -5.68 -3.47 -3.11
C LYS A 49 -4.23 -3.00 -3.05
N LEU A 50 -3.52 -3.10 -4.17
CA LEU A 50 -2.22 -2.49 -4.37
C LEU A 50 -2.34 -1.37 -5.40
N VAL A 51 -1.72 -0.24 -5.13
CA VAL A 51 -1.67 0.91 -6.03
C VAL A 51 -0.20 1.30 -6.21
N TYR A 52 0.24 1.49 -7.44
CA TYR A 52 1.62 1.90 -7.69
C TYR A 52 1.73 2.81 -8.90
N GLY A 53 2.80 3.60 -8.95
CA GLY A 53 3.07 4.53 -10.04
C GLY A 53 4.22 5.45 -9.66
N ALA A 54 4.24 6.64 -10.24
CA ALA A 54 5.19 7.68 -9.87
C ALA A 54 4.45 8.92 -9.35
N ASP A 55 5.03 9.65 -8.42
CA ASP A 55 4.49 10.96 -8.01
C ASP A 55 4.90 12.07 -9.00
N GLU A 56 4.52 13.32 -8.68
CA GLU A 56 4.84 14.50 -9.50
C GLU A 56 6.35 14.75 -9.69
N TYR A 57 7.17 14.26 -8.77
CA TYR A 57 8.62 14.34 -8.83
C TYR A 57 9.26 13.13 -9.54
N ARG A 58 8.43 12.25 -10.13
CA ARG A 58 8.82 10.99 -10.77
C ARG A 58 9.44 9.98 -9.79
N GLU A 59 9.19 10.10 -8.49
CA GLU A 59 9.59 9.09 -7.52
C GLU A 59 8.58 7.93 -7.54
N ALA A 60 9.08 6.70 -7.53
CA ALA A 60 8.23 5.52 -7.49
C ALA A 60 7.48 5.44 -6.15
N ARG A 61 6.15 5.25 -6.22
CA ARG A 61 5.27 5.10 -5.06
C ARG A 61 4.56 3.76 -5.14
N TYR A 62 4.54 3.07 -4.00
CA TYR A 62 3.84 1.80 -3.84
C TYR A 62 2.98 1.87 -2.59
N GLN A 63 1.70 1.53 -2.74
CA GLN A 63 0.70 1.61 -1.69
C GLN A 63 -0.09 0.32 -1.61
N VAL A 64 -0.49 -0.04 -0.39
CA VAL A 64 -1.40 -1.14 -0.10
C VAL A 64 -2.54 -0.61 0.74
N TYR A 65 -3.76 -0.97 0.38
CA TYR A 65 -4.96 -0.66 1.13
C TYR A 65 -5.53 -1.98 1.64
N VAL A 66 -5.77 -2.06 2.94
CA VAL A 66 -6.35 -3.22 3.61
C VAL A 66 -7.63 -2.79 4.30
N GLN A 67 -8.73 -3.52 4.05
CA GLN A 67 -9.95 -3.40 4.83
C GLN A 67 -9.72 -3.94 6.25
N CYS A 68 -9.02 -3.19 7.08
CA CYS A 68 -8.75 -3.55 8.47
C CYS A 68 -9.58 -2.66 9.39
N ARG A 69 -10.44 -3.29 10.21
CA ARG A 69 -11.13 -2.64 11.32
C ARG A 69 -10.34 -2.83 12.61
N ILE A 70 -9.65 -1.78 13.07
CA ILE A 70 -8.84 -1.83 14.30
C ILE A 70 -9.77 -1.89 15.53
N PRO A 71 -9.45 -2.67 16.59
CA PRO A 71 -10.25 -2.68 17.81
C PRO A 71 -10.48 -1.27 18.39
N GLY A 72 -11.73 -0.98 18.77
CA GLY A 72 -12.12 0.31 19.32
C GLY A 72 -12.47 1.39 18.29
N THR A 73 -12.38 1.10 16.98
CA THR A 73 -12.85 2.01 15.92
C THR A 73 -14.33 1.80 15.59
N PRO A 74 -15.01 2.80 15.00
CA PRO A 74 -16.39 2.66 14.53
C PRO A 74 -16.56 1.57 13.48
N SER A 75 -17.75 0.97 13.43
CA SER A 75 -18.15 0.10 12.31
C SER A 75 -18.06 0.85 10.98
N GLY A 76 -17.48 0.23 9.95
CA GLY A 76 -17.32 0.84 8.64
C GLY A 76 -15.97 1.52 8.44
N GLN A 77 -15.13 1.67 9.48
CA GLN A 77 -13.77 2.18 9.33
C GLN A 77 -12.96 1.38 8.31
N GLU A 78 -13.17 0.06 8.23
CA GLU A 78 -12.52 -0.80 7.24
C GLU A 78 -12.82 -0.42 5.78
N ARG A 79 -13.95 0.25 5.53
CA ARG A 79 -14.36 0.72 4.20
C ARG A 79 -14.09 2.20 3.99
N GLU A 80 -14.46 3.06 4.95
CA GLU A 80 -14.39 4.51 4.78
C GLU A 80 -12.96 5.05 4.97
N VAL A 81 -12.19 4.43 5.88
CA VAL A 81 -10.85 4.89 6.26
C VAL A 81 -9.95 3.66 6.43
N PRO A 82 -9.72 2.85 5.37
CA PRO A 82 -8.96 1.60 5.45
C PRO A 82 -7.52 1.84 5.93
N LEU A 83 -6.84 0.77 6.36
CA LEU A 83 -5.42 0.84 6.66
C LEU A 83 -4.63 1.00 5.36
N ALA A 84 -3.83 2.05 5.25
CA ALA A 84 -2.94 2.31 4.12
C ALA A 84 -1.48 2.10 4.54
N GLY A 85 -0.77 1.23 3.81
CA GLY A 85 0.67 1.08 3.87
C GLY A 85 1.32 1.76 2.66
N GLU A 86 2.43 2.46 2.86
CA GLU A 86 3.19 3.13 1.79
C GLU A 86 4.66 2.74 1.88
N LEU A 87 5.20 2.23 0.77
CA LEU A 87 6.62 1.97 0.56
C LEU A 87 7.19 3.07 -0.33
N THR A 88 8.20 3.76 0.19
CA THR A 88 9.05 4.70 -0.55
C THR A 88 10.43 4.09 -0.67
N ASP A 89 10.97 3.99 -1.89
CA ASP A 89 12.34 3.56 -2.12
C ASP A 89 13.03 4.50 -3.13
N THR A 90 14.04 5.22 -2.64
CA THR A 90 14.95 6.06 -3.44
C THR A 90 16.38 5.51 -3.46
N LEU A 91 16.62 4.37 -2.78
CA LEU A 91 17.91 3.66 -2.74
C LEU A 91 18.09 2.74 -3.94
N THR A 92 17.03 2.06 -4.35
CA THR A 92 17.10 0.97 -5.33
C THR A 92 16.50 1.38 -6.68
N ALA A 93 17.12 2.38 -7.30
CA ALA A 93 16.81 2.69 -8.70
C ALA A 93 16.97 1.42 -9.56
N GLY A 94 15.86 0.80 -9.96
CA GLY A 94 15.85 -0.41 -10.78
C GLY A 94 15.40 -1.72 -10.12
N VAL A 95 14.98 -1.75 -8.84
CA VAL A 95 14.29 -2.94 -8.31
C VAL A 95 12.93 -3.11 -8.98
N ASN A 96 12.60 -4.36 -9.33
CA ASN A 96 11.38 -4.71 -10.03
C ASN A 96 10.16 -4.33 -9.19
N VAL A 97 9.15 -3.68 -9.81
CA VAL A 97 7.84 -3.38 -9.19
C VAL A 97 7.28 -4.59 -8.44
N ARG A 98 7.45 -5.79 -8.98
CA ARG A 98 7.02 -7.04 -8.34
C ARG A 98 7.64 -7.28 -6.97
N ASP A 99 8.90 -6.97 -6.79
CA ASP A 99 9.61 -7.20 -5.53
C ASP A 99 9.14 -6.19 -4.48
N HIS A 100 8.98 -4.92 -4.85
CA HIS A 100 8.40 -3.88 -3.99
C HIS A 100 6.97 -4.21 -3.56
N LEU A 101 6.12 -4.64 -4.49
CA LEU A 101 4.75 -5.05 -4.19
C LEU A 101 4.71 -6.31 -3.32
N THR A 102 5.66 -7.23 -3.49
CA THR A 102 5.77 -8.43 -2.64
C THR A 102 6.15 -8.05 -1.22
N LEU A 103 7.15 -7.19 -1.06
CA LEU A 103 7.56 -6.66 0.25
C LEU A 103 6.41 -5.93 0.94
N LEU A 104 5.70 -5.08 0.18
CA LEU A 104 4.59 -4.29 0.70
C LEU A 104 3.43 -5.19 1.13
N LEU A 105 3.04 -6.19 0.32
CA LEU A 105 2.00 -7.16 0.67
C LEU A 105 2.38 -7.99 1.91
N HIS A 106 3.63 -8.46 1.98
CA HIS A 106 4.13 -9.18 3.15
C HIS A 106 4.00 -8.31 4.41
N SER A 107 4.42 -7.06 4.33
CA SER A 107 4.34 -6.13 5.46
C SER A 107 2.89 -5.83 5.86
N ALA A 108 1.96 -5.75 4.89
CA ALA A 108 0.55 -5.51 5.15
C ALA A 108 -0.07 -6.66 5.95
N ARG A 109 0.35 -7.90 5.65
CA ARG A 109 -0.07 -9.08 6.40
C ARG A 109 0.42 -9.03 7.83
N VAL A 110 1.69 -8.66 8.05
CA VAL A 110 2.24 -8.49 9.39
C VAL A 110 1.44 -7.44 10.16
N MET A 111 1.20 -6.27 9.55
CA MET A 111 0.46 -5.19 10.19
C MET A 111 -1.00 -5.54 10.50
N ALA A 112 -1.70 -6.21 9.59
CA ALA A 112 -3.08 -6.64 9.83
C ALA A 112 -3.18 -7.61 11.02
N ASN A 113 -2.18 -8.49 11.19
CA ASN A 113 -2.10 -9.38 12.34
C ASN A 113 -1.72 -8.62 13.63
N THR A 114 -0.75 -7.70 13.55
CA THR A 114 -0.29 -6.91 14.71
C THR A 114 -1.36 -5.97 15.24
N LEU A 115 -2.17 -5.38 14.37
CA LEU A 115 -3.26 -4.49 14.74
C LEU A 115 -4.54 -5.22 15.18
N ASP A 116 -4.53 -6.56 15.13
CA ASP A 116 -5.65 -7.42 15.50
C ASP A 116 -6.97 -6.99 14.85
N CYS A 117 -6.95 -6.81 13.53
CA CYS A 117 -8.12 -6.33 12.78
C CYS A 117 -9.33 -7.24 13.04
N GLN A 118 -10.40 -6.68 13.59
CA GLN A 118 -11.56 -7.44 14.08
C GLN A 118 -12.29 -8.22 12.97
N ASN A 119 -12.29 -7.67 11.75
CA ASN A 119 -12.91 -8.28 10.58
C ASN A 119 -12.01 -9.31 9.86
N LYS A 120 -10.79 -9.56 10.36
CA LYS A 120 -9.86 -10.59 9.88
C LYS A 120 -9.66 -10.57 8.36
N PRO A 121 -9.18 -9.45 7.77
CA PRO A 121 -8.98 -9.35 6.34
C PRO A 121 -8.00 -10.43 5.83
N VAL A 122 -8.30 -11.00 4.67
CA VAL A 122 -7.46 -12.02 4.05
C VAL A 122 -6.33 -11.34 3.29
N VAL A 123 -5.14 -11.26 3.90
CA VAL A 123 -3.92 -10.78 3.22
C VAL A 123 -3.07 -11.99 2.78
N PRO A 124 -2.94 -12.28 1.47
CA PRO A 124 -2.22 -13.46 1.02
C PRO A 124 -0.71 -13.36 1.32
N PRO A 125 -0.03 -14.51 1.52
CA PRO A 125 1.40 -14.55 1.86
C PRO A 125 2.33 -14.10 0.72
N ALA A 126 1.84 -14.11 -0.51
CA ALA A 126 2.57 -13.78 -1.72
C ALA A 126 1.62 -13.20 -2.75
N LEU A 127 2.17 -12.46 -3.73
CA LEU A 127 1.39 -11.97 -4.86
C LEU A 127 0.83 -13.16 -5.67
N PRO A 128 -0.49 -13.22 -5.92
CA PRO A 128 -1.07 -14.21 -6.82
C PRO A 128 -0.38 -14.21 -8.19
N ALA A 129 -0.14 -15.40 -8.75
CA ALA A 129 0.52 -15.54 -10.05
C ALA A 129 -0.32 -14.96 -11.22
N SER A 130 -1.64 -14.89 -11.04
CA SER A 130 -2.59 -14.28 -11.99
C SER A 130 -2.46 -12.76 -12.11
N ILE A 131 -1.71 -12.12 -11.21
CA ILE A 131 -1.52 -10.67 -11.24
C ILE A 131 -0.48 -10.33 -12.29
N THR A 132 -0.95 -9.63 -13.32
CA THR A 132 -0.10 -8.98 -14.31
C THR A 132 0.34 -7.63 -13.75
N ILE A 133 1.64 -7.49 -13.53
CA ILE A 133 2.26 -6.23 -13.14
C ILE A 133 2.80 -5.63 -14.44
N SER A 134 1.99 -4.79 -15.05
CA SER A 134 2.37 -4.01 -16.24
C SER A 134 3.11 -2.75 -15.86
#